data_AF-A0A8T3R077-F1
#
_entry.id   AF-A0A8T3R077-F1
#
_cell.length_a   1.000
_cell.length_b   1.000
_cell.length_c   1.000
_cell.angle_alpha   90.00
_cell.angle_beta   90.00
_cell.angle_gamma   90.00
#
_symmetry.space_group_name_H-M   'P 1'
#
loop_
_entity.id
_entity.type
_entity.pdbx_description
1 polymer ?
#
loop_
_entity_poly.entity_id
_entity_poly.type
_entity_poly.pdbx_seq_one_letter_code
_entity_poly.pdbx_strand_id
1 'polypeptide(L)'
;PLRNLPAPTKPGLAAAMVPIGHSKAAPDYCPGATGSKAPAETQTRECDVGGNGAEYTNRSWILKPGLYPAGLKVSNGATAYLMPGIYWIGGGGLDVGGGGSIITIATAADATPLPSSSPCATATTTAGLCGGVMFYNSKLPTKAGGPVILNSSGATMKLASLDVAPTDPDRIYQNMVFFQDRTLTTSITLNGSSSTTVVEGIIYVPNGQVKLNGNGGTLIVDQVIASTFDINGNGGTIKVLRGTGVDAVIVAAGLVD
;
A
#
# COMPACT_ATOMS: atom_id res chain seq x y z
N PRO A 1 8.11 21.49 -5.09
CA PRO A 1 8.95 20.45 -5.70
C PRO A 1 8.19 19.29 -6.38
N LEU A 2 7.21 18.64 -5.73
CA LEU A 2 6.55 17.44 -6.30
C LEU A 2 5.56 17.71 -7.45
N ARG A 3 5.15 18.96 -7.70
CA ARG A 3 4.18 19.31 -8.75
C ARG A 3 4.60 18.82 -10.13
N ASN A 4 5.90 18.87 -10.43
CA ASN A 4 6.48 18.53 -11.73
C ASN A 4 7.12 17.13 -11.77
N LEU A 5 7.00 16.34 -10.70
CA LEU A 5 7.52 14.96 -10.69
C LEU A 5 6.74 14.13 -11.72
N PRO A 6 7.38 13.51 -12.73
CA PRO A 6 6.66 12.71 -13.72
C PRO A 6 5.90 11.55 -13.05
N ALA A 7 4.87 11.04 -13.72
CA ALA A 7 4.27 9.78 -13.29
C ALA A 7 5.25 8.63 -13.58
N PRO A 8 5.28 7.57 -12.74
CA PRO A 8 6.03 6.36 -13.04
C PRO A 8 5.58 5.77 -14.38
N THR A 9 6.55 5.33 -15.18
CA THR A 9 6.28 4.62 -16.43
C THR A 9 5.44 3.37 -16.13
N LYS A 10 4.36 3.14 -16.88
CA LYS A 10 3.52 1.95 -16.69
C LYS A 10 4.35 0.68 -16.95
N PRO A 11 4.53 -0.20 -15.95
CA PRO A 11 5.28 -1.45 -16.13
C PRO A 11 4.42 -2.51 -16.83
N GLY A 12 5.02 -3.65 -17.15
CA GLY A 12 4.27 -4.86 -17.47
C GLY A 12 3.49 -5.39 -16.24
N LEU A 13 2.62 -6.38 -16.47
CA LEU A 13 1.93 -7.09 -15.39
C LEU A 13 2.93 -7.59 -14.35
N ALA A 14 2.55 -7.49 -13.08
CA ALA A 14 3.37 -8.00 -11.99
C ALA A 14 3.64 -9.51 -12.18
N ALA A 15 4.82 -9.95 -11.74
CA ALA A 15 5.19 -11.35 -11.76
C ALA A 15 4.33 -12.18 -10.78
N ALA A 16 4.24 -13.48 -11.03
CA ALA A 16 3.42 -14.39 -10.23
C ALA A 16 3.69 -14.28 -8.72
N MET A 17 2.60 -14.25 -7.94
CA MET A 17 2.64 -14.26 -6.49
C MET A 17 3.20 -15.58 -5.96
N VAL A 18 3.90 -15.52 -4.82
CA VAL A 18 4.50 -16.71 -4.19
C VAL A 18 3.71 -17.08 -2.93
N PRO A 19 3.17 -18.30 -2.82
CA PRO A 19 2.46 -18.74 -1.62
C PRO A 19 3.41 -18.98 -0.45
N ILE A 20 2.99 -18.69 0.77
CA ILE A 20 3.80 -18.84 1.99
C ILE A 20 3.14 -19.81 2.95
N GLY A 21 3.77 -20.99 3.12
CA GLY A 21 3.25 -22.06 3.97
C GLY A 21 2.05 -22.80 3.39
N HIS A 22 1.80 -22.69 2.08
CA HIS A 22 0.76 -23.46 1.37
C HIS A 22 1.10 -23.64 -0.11
N SER A 23 0.28 -24.44 -0.82
CA SER A 23 0.45 -24.79 -2.24
C SER A 23 -0.73 -24.37 -3.13
N LYS A 24 -1.64 -23.54 -2.62
CA LYS A 24 -2.76 -23.01 -3.41
C LYS A 24 -2.27 -22.22 -4.63
N ALA A 25 -3.01 -22.32 -5.73
CA ALA A 25 -2.82 -21.48 -6.91
C ALA A 25 -3.18 -20.02 -6.57
N ALA A 26 -2.66 -19.06 -7.33
CA ALA A 26 -2.97 -17.65 -7.11
C ALA A 26 -4.49 -17.39 -7.25
N PRO A 27 -5.05 -16.46 -6.46
CA PRO A 27 -6.46 -16.05 -6.59
C PRO A 27 -6.79 -15.52 -8.00
N ASP A 28 -8.07 -15.49 -8.35
CA ASP A 28 -8.53 -15.05 -9.67
C ASP A 28 -8.09 -13.60 -9.90
N TYR A 29 -7.65 -13.29 -11.14
CA TYR A 29 -7.22 -11.96 -11.57
C TYR A 29 -5.98 -11.41 -10.86
N CYS A 30 -5.33 -12.23 -10.03
CA CYS A 30 -4.06 -11.92 -9.40
C CYS A 30 -2.86 -12.45 -10.22
N PRO A 31 -1.67 -11.83 -10.08
CA PRO A 31 -0.44 -12.33 -10.71
C PRO A 31 -0.18 -13.81 -10.41
N GLY A 32 -0.10 -14.62 -11.46
CA GLY A 32 0.08 -16.08 -11.36
C GLY A 32 -1.19 -16.90 -11.62
N ALA A 33 -2.37 -16.27 -11.66
CA ALA A 33 -3.58 -16.92 -12.14
C ALA A 33 -3.47 -17.25 -13.63
N THR A 34 -4.16 -18.30 -14.08
CA THR A 34 -4.05 -18.82 -15.45
C THR A 34 -5.41 -18.89 -16.16
N GLY A 35 -5.38 -19.09 -17.48
CA GLY A 35 -6.60 -19.22 -18.30
C GLY A 35 -7.43 -17.93 -18.32
N SER A 36 -8.76 -18.06 -18.29
CA SER A 36 -9.71 -16.92 -18.30
C SER A 36 -9.70 -16.07 -17.02
N LYS A 37 -8.94 -16.50 -16.01
CA LYS A 37 -8.75 -15.83 -14.72
C LYS A 37 -7.38 -15.17 -14.60
N ALA A 38 -6.53 -15.28 -15.62
CA ALA A 38 -5.23 -14.60 -15.64
C ALA A 38 -5.40 -13.07 -15.62
N PRO A 39 -4.47 -12.32 -15.00
CA PRO A 39 -4.55 -10.88 -14.96
C PRO A 39 -4.42 -10.29 -16.37
N ALA A 40 -5.27 -9.32 -16.69
CA ALA A 40 -5.24 -8.60 -17.95
C ALA A 40 -5.58 -7.12 -17.76
N GLU A 41 -5.00 -6.23 -18.58
CA GLU A 41 -5.31 -4.78 -18.51
C GLU A 41 -6.79 -4.47 -18.77
N THR A 42 -7.49 -5.37 -19.47
CA THR A 42 -8.92 -5.24 -19.78
C THR A 42 -9.82 -5.79 -18.67
N GLN A 43 -9.27 -6.39 -17.62
CA GLN A 43 -10.09 -6.96 -16.55
C GLN A 43 -10.85 -5.87 -15.79
N THR A 44 -12.05 -6.20 -15.32
CA THR A 44 -12.92 -5.26 -14.59
C THR A 44 -12.96 -5.55 -13.09
N ARG A 45 -12.40 -6.69 -12.67
CA ARG A 45 -12.35 -7.18 -11.29
C ARG A 45 -10.95 -7.01 -10.73
N GLU A 46 -10.88 -6.58 -9.48
CA GLU A 46 -9.63 -6.44 -8.73
C GLU A 46 -8.98 -7.80 -8.45
N CYS A 47 -7.66 -7.78 -8.20
CA CYS A 47 -6.98 -8.90 -7.58
C CYS A 47 -7.28 -8.88 -6.07
N ASP A 48 -8.09 -9.82 -5.58
CA ASP A 48 -8.35 -9.99 -4.15
C ASP A 48 -7.51 -11.16 -3.59
N VAL A 49 -6.47 -10.84 -2.83
CA VAL A 49 -5.49 -11.79 -2.25
C VAL A 49 -6.16 -12.82 -1.34
N GLY A 50 -7.21 -12.41 -0.63
CA GLY A 50 -8.04 -13.29 0.20
C GLY A 50 -9.32 -13.75 -0.48
N GLY A 51 -9.48 -13.43 -1.78
CA GLY A 51 -10.65 -13.74 -2.59
C GLY A 51 -10.76 -15.23 -2.93
N ASN A 52 -11.77 -15.61 -3.71
CA ASN A 52 -12.03 -16.97 -4.19
C ASN A 52 -12.51 -18.01 -3.17
N GLY A 53 -12.93 -17.59 -1.97
CA GLY A 53 -13.62 -18.44 -1.00
C GLY A 53 -12.75 -18.89 0.17
N ALA A 54 -13.30 -19.79 1.01
CA ALA A 54 -12.75 -20.12 2.32
C ALA A 54 -11.31 -20.70 2.28
N GLU A 55 -10.87 -21.24 1.16
CA GLU A 55 -9.53 -21.83 1.04
C GLU A 55 -8.38 -20.80 1.01
N TYR A 56 -8.71 -19.53 0.71
CA TYR A 56 -7.77 -18.40 0.68
C TYR A 56 -7.81 -17.55 1.97
N THR A 57 -8.73 -17.86 2.88
CA THR A 57 -8.84 -17.19 4.19
C THR A 57 -7.58 -17.44 5.02
N ASN A 58 -7.04 -16.38 5.65
CA ASN A 58 -5.83 -16.43 6.47
C ASN A 58 -4.60 -16.99 5.74
N ARG A 59 -4.52 -16.82 4.41
CA ARG A 59 -3.36 -17.23 3.61
C ARG A 59 -2.41 -16.08 3.35
N SER A 60 -1.13 -16.41 3.23
CA SER A 60 -0.04 -15.44 3.13
C SER A 60 0.64 -15.55 1.78
N TRP A 61 0.82 -14.42 1.11
CA TRP A 61 1.36 -14.35 -0.24
C TRP A 61 2.44 -13.29 -0.34
N ILE A 62 3.50 -13.56 -1.09
CA ILE A 62 4.43 -12.53 -1.55
C ILE A 62 3.94 -11.99 -2.90
N LEU A 63 3.80 -10.68 -2.96
CA LEU A 63 3.51 -9.88 -4.13
C LEU A 63 4.81 -9.22 -4.60
N LYS A 64 4.89 -8.97 -5.91
CA LYS A 64 6.04 -8.36 -6.56
C LYS A 64 5.63 -7.03 -7.22
N PRO A 65 6.54 -6.06 -7.34
CA PRO A 65 6.29 -4.84 -8.09
C PRO A 65 5.80 -5.12 -9.52
N GLY A 66 5.06 -4.18 -10.07
CA GLY A 66 4.48 -4.26 -11.41
C GLY A 66 3.05 -3.73 -11.48
N LEU A 67 2.39 -4.01 -12.60
CA LEU A 67 1.01 -3.58 -12.86
C LEU A 67 0.00 -4.55 -12.23
N TYR A 68 -0.92 -3.97 -11.45
CA TYR A 68 -2.11 -4.61 -10.89
C TYR A 68 -3.36 -3.98 -11.52
N PRO A 69 -3.91 -4.59 -12.59
CA PRO A 69 -5.09 -4.05 -13.27
C PRO A 69 -6.34 -4.11 -12.40
N ALA A 70 -7.16 -3.07 -12.49
CA ALA A 70 -8.45 -2.98 -11.80
C ALA A 70 -8.44 -3.05 -10.27
N GLY A 71 -7.27 -2.98 -9.65
CA GLY A 71 -7.11 -2.77 -8.22
C GLY A 71 -6.44 -3.94 -7.52
N LEU A 72 -6.02 -3.68 -6.29
CA LEU A 72 -5.49 -4.67 -5.38
C LEU A 72 -6.31 -4.65 -4.10
N LYS A 73 -6.78 -5.81 -3.68
CA LYS A 73 -7.51 -6.00 -2.44
C LYS A 73 -6.87 -7.07 -1.58
N VAL A 74 -6.84 -6.83 -0.28
CA VAL A 74 -6.43 -7.81 0.73
C VAL A 74 -7.55 -7.96 1.73
N SER A 75 -8.18 -9.14 1.74
CA SER A 75 -9.38 -9.43 2.52
C SER A 75 -9.27 -10.75 3.28
N ASN A 76 -10.32 -11.11 4.02
CA ASN A 76 -10.50 -12.43 4.65
C ASN A 76 -9.30 -12.91 5.48
N GLY A 77 -8.69 -12.00 6.25
CA GLY A 77 -7.51 -12.32 7.07
C GLY A 77 -6.24 -12.65 6.29
N ALA A 78 -6.26 -12.59 4.95
CA ALA A 78 -5.10 -12.88 4.13
C ALA A 78 -3.98 -11.85 4.37
N THR A 79 -2.75 -12.25 4.14
CA THR A 79 -1.58 -11.37 4.29
C THR A 79 -0.89 -11.20 2.94
N ALA A 80 -0.69 -9.94 2.55
CA ALA A 80 0.11 -9.56 1.40
C ALA A 80 1.47 -9.03 1.88
N TYR A 81 2.53 -9.80 1.63
CA TYR A 81 3.90 -9.35 1.77
C TYR A 81 4.37 -8.71 0.46
N LEU A 82 4.95 -7.51 0.54
CA LEU A 82 5.34 -6.73 -0.63
C LEU A 82 6.86 -6.71 -0.76
N MET A 83 7.37 -7.25 -1.86
CA MET A 83 8.78 -7.05 -2.24
C MET A 83 9.05 -5.57 -2.59
N PRO A 84 10.30 -5.09 -2.43
CA PRO A 84 10.63 -3.69 -2.69
C PRO A 84 10.37 -3.29 -4.15
N GLY A 85 9.84 -2.08 -4.37
CA GLY A 85 9.63 -1.47 -5.69
C GLY A 85 8.27 -0.77 -5.87
N ILE A 86 7.93 -0.47 -7.13
CA ILE A 86 6.70 0.28 -7.48
C ILE A 86 5.53 -0.68 -7.82
N TYR A 87 4.43 -0.52 -7.08
CA TYR A 87 3.15 -1.19 -7.32
C TYR A 87 2.23 -0.24 -8.08
N TRP A 88 2.03 -0.52 -9.38
CA TRP A 88 1.24 0.32 -10.27
C TRP A 88 -0.22 -0.16 -10.25
N ILE A 89 -1.09 0.59 -9.58
CA ILE A 89 -2.50 0.25 -9.40
C ILE A 89 -3.30 0.85 -10.55
N GLY A 90 -3.68 0.01 -11.50
CA GLY A 90 -4.29 0.38 -12.78
C GLY A 90 -5.81 0.50 -12.73
N GLY A 91 -6.35 1.34 -11.84
CA GLY A 91 -7.78 1.47 -11.59
C GLY A 91 -8.25 0.68 -10.37
N GLY A 92 -9.50 0.85 -9.95
CA GLY A 92 -10.12 0.15 -8.81
C GLY A 92 -9.62 0.56 -7.43
N GLY A 93 -8.34 0.92 -7.30
CA GLY A 93 -7.73 1.38 -6.06
C GLY A 93 -7.01 0.28 -5.29
N LEU A 94 -6.68 0.59 -4.04
CA LEU A 94 -6.08 -0.35 -3.08
C LEU A 94 -7.04 -0.48 -1.89
N ASP A 95 -7.49 -1.68 -1.56
CA ASP A 95 -8.39 -1.93 -0.44
C ASP A 95 -7.82 -3.01 0.49
N VAL A 96 -7.46 -2.64 1.72
CA VAL A 96 -7.03 -3.57 2.76
C VAL A 96 -8.08 -3.54 3.86
N GLY A 97 -8.86 -4.61 3.96
CA GLY A 97 -9.98 -4.69 4.90
C GLY A 97 -10.33 -6.12 5.27
N GLY A 98 -11.43 -6.33 5.99
CA GLY A 98 -11.89 -7.70 6.34
C GLY A 98 -10.84 -8.55 7.08
N GLY A 99 -10.00 -7.92 7.91
CA GLY A 99 -8.91 -8.58 8.63
C GLY A 99 -7.63 -8.78 7.80
N GLY A 100 -7.61 -8.38 6.53
CA GLY A 100 -6.43 -8.48 5.66
C GLY A 100 -5.25 -7.63 6.16
N SER A 101 -4.03 -8.15 6.02
CA SER A 101 -2.78 -7.50 6.44
C SER A 101 -1.89 -7.18 5.22
N ILE A 102 -1.19 -6.04 5.27
CA ILE A 102 -0.25 -5.63 4.23
C ILE A 102 1.08 -5.21 4.85
N ILE A 103 2.17 -5.85 4.43
CA ILE A 103 3.47 -5.74 5.09
C ILE A 103 4.56 -5.66 4.03
N THR A 104 5.46 -4.69 4.11
CA THR A 104 6.65 -4.67 3.26
C THR A 104 7.73 -5.61 3.80
N ILE A 105 8.50 -6.21 2.90
CA ILE A 105 9.60 -7.14 3.22
C ILE A 105 10.84 -6.78 2.42
N ALA A 106 12.03 -7.00 2.97
CA ALA A 106 13.27 -6.74 2.24
C ALA A 106 13.56 -7.86 1.24
N THR A 107 13.32 -9.11 1.67
CA THR A 107 13.55 -10.32 0.88
C THR A 107 12.41 -11.32 1.10
N ALA A 108 12.30 -12.30 0.21
CA ALA A 108 11.31 -13.37 0.35
C ALA A 108 11.46 -14.19 1.65
N ALA A 109 12.64 -14.19 2.27
CA ALA A 109 12.89 -14.89 3.53
C ALA A 109 12.21 -14.22 4.74
N ASP A 110 11.84 -12.94 4.64
CA ASP A 110 11.17 -12.21 5.72
C ASP A 110 9.66 -12.50 5.79
N ALA A 111 9.12 -13.19 4.78
CA ALA A 111 7.73 -13.59 4.72
C ALA A 111 7.50 -14.89 5.50
N THR A 112 6.58 -14.85 6.46
CA THR A 112 6.21 -16.01 7.28
C THR A 112 4.73 -16.34 7.11
N PRO A 113 4.31 -17.61 7.29
CA PRO A 113 2.88 -17.95 7.21
C PRO A 113 2.02 -17.16 8.19
N LEU A 114 2.54 -16.90 9.39
CA LEU A 114 1.91 -16.06 10.41
C LEU A 114 2.59 -14.68 10.45
N PRO A 115 1.84 -13.57 10.27
CA PRO A 115 2.41 -12.22 10.30
C PRO A 115 3.17 -11.89 11.58
N SER A 116 2.71 -12.38 12.74
CA SER A 116 3.36 -12.14 14.03
C SER A 116 4.78 -12.71 14.14
N SER A 117 5.20 -13.55 13.20
CA SER A 117 6.56 -14.09 13.13
C SER A 117 7.46 -13.36 12.12
N SER A 118 6.91 -12.44 11.33
CA SER A 118 7.71 -11.67 10.37
C SER A 118 8.44 -10.54 11.09
N PRO A 119 9.76 -10.36 10.85
CA PRO A 119 10.53 -9.26 11.46
C PRO A 119 9.95 -7.90 11.06
N CYS A 120 9.48 -7.76 9.82
CA CYS A 120 8.88 -6.53 9.32
C CYS A 120 7.48 -6.24 9.90
N ALA A 121 6.70 -7.28 10.16
CA ALA A 121 5.39 -7.12 10.77
C ALA A 121 5.46 -6.66 12.23
N THR A 122 6.48 -7.12 12.96
CA THR A 122 6.68 -6.82 14.39
C THR A 122 7.51 -5.56 14.64
N ALA A 123 8.09 -4.98 13.58
CA ALA A 123 8.92 -3.80 13.67
C ALA A 123 8.13 -2.58 14.18
N THR A 124 8.77 -1.78 15.04
CA THR A 124 8.21 -0.51 15.54
C THR A 124 8.34 0.63 14.53
N THR A 125 9.37 0.56 13.68
CA THR A 125 9.58 1.39 12.48
C THR A 125 9.95 0.47 11.32
N THR A 126 9.57 0.83 10.10
CA THR A 126 9.86 0.04 8.89
C THR A 126 11.07 0.55 8.11
N ALA A 127 11.45 1.81 8.31
CA ALA A 127 12.56 2.50 7.66
C ALA A 127 13.90 1.84 7.99
N GLY A 128 14.67 1.50 6.95
CA GLY A 128 15.98 0.86 7.07
C GLY A 128 15.97 -0.60 7.53
N LEU A 129 14.80 -1.16 7.87
CA LEU A 129 14.64 -2.57 8.24
C LEU A 129 13.97 -3.38 7.11
N CYS A 130 12.94 -2.82 6.49
CA CYS A 130 12.12 -3.49 5.49
C CYS A 130 12.33 -2.89 4.11
N GLY A 131 12.11 -3.70 3.08
CA GLY A 131 12.13 -3.26 1.70
C GLY A 131 11.12 -2.15 1.44
N GLY A 132 11.53 -1.10 0.76
CA GLY A 132 10.68 0.05 0.48
C GLY A 132 9.73 -0.16 -0.70
N VAL A 133 8.48 0.31 -0.59
CA VAL A 133 7.51 0.26 -1.68
C VAL A 133 6.93 1.64 -1.98
N MET A 134 6.52 1.85 -3.23
CA MET A 134 5.60 2.93 -3.59
C MET A 134 4.38 2.35 -4.28
N PHE A 135 3.20 2.75 -3.84
CA PHE A 135 1.96 2.56 -4.58
C PHE A 135 1.70 3.75 -5.48
N TYR A 136 1.68 3.52 -6.79
CA TYR A 136 1.20 4.49 -7.76
C TYR A 136 -0.26 4.21 -8.11
N ASN A 137 -1.18 5.00 -7.56
CA ASN A 137 -2.61 4.84 -7.80
C ASN A 137 -3.05 5.63 -9.04
N SER A 138 -3.49 4.94 -10.09
CA SER A 138 -3.87 5.54 -11.36
C SER A 138 -5.12 4.85 -11.94
N LYS A 139 -5.32 4.99 -13.25
CA LYS A 139 -6.41 4.42 -14.02
C LYS A 139 -5.87 3.73 -15.27
N LEU A 140 -6.60 2.73 -15.74
CA LEU A 140 -6.43 2.19 -17.08
C LEU A 140 -7.53 2.74 -17.99
N PRO A 141 -7.37 2.71 -19.32
CA PRO A 141 -8.44 3.13 -20.25
C PRO A 141 -9.78 2.44 -19.99
N THR A 142 -9.73 1.20 -19.51
CA THR A 142 -10.86 0.30 -19.22
C THR A 142 -11.39 0.40 -17.79
N LYS A 143 -10.67 1.08 -16.88
CA LYS A 143 -11.02 1.12 -15.46
C LYS A 143 -10.63 2.43 -14.79
N ALA A 144 -11.64 3.09 -14.23
CA ALA A 144 -11.46 4.31 -13.44
C ALA A 144 -10.56 4.06 -12.21
N GLY A 145 -9.82 5.10 -11.81
CA GLY A 145 -9.08 5.12 -10.56
C GLY A 145 -10.03 4.98 -9.37
N GLY A 146 -9.60 4.24 -8.35
CA GLY A 146 -10.36 4.05 -7.12
C GLY A 146 -9.69 4.68 -5.90
N PRO A 147 -10.31 4.55 -4.72
CA PRO A 147 -9.72 5.02 -3.47
C PRO A 147 -8.56 4.12 -3.02
N VAL A 148 -7.70 4.64 -2.16
CA VAL A 148 -6.81 3.82 -1.34
C VAL A 148 -7.41 3.75 0.06
N ILE A 149 -7.66 2.55 0.56
CA ILE A 149 -8.32 2.31 1.84
C ILE A 149 -7.49 1.29 2.62
N LEU A 150 -6.93 1.72 3.73
CA LEU A 150 -6.29 0.86 4.71
C LEU A 150 -7.19 0.79 5.95
N ASN A 151 -8.12 -0.16 5.97
CA ASN A 151 -9.22 -0.26 6.94
C ASN A 151 -9.42 -1.67 7.49
N SER A 152 -8.45 -2.14 8.27
CA SER A 152 -8.47 -3.50 8.77
C SER A 152 -8.35 -3.55 10.30
N SER A 153 -9.39 -4.07 10.96
CA SER A 153 -9.41 -4.26 12.41
C SER A 153 -8.62 -5.52 12.80
N GLY A 154 -7.69 -5.38 13.74
CA GLY A 154 -6.87 -6.51 14.21
C GLY A 154 -5.82 -7.03 13.22
N ALA A 155 -5.65 -6.36 12.08
CA ALA A 155 -4.65 -6.69 11.08
C ALA A 155 -3.39 -5.84 11.20
N THR A 156 -2.33 -6.28 10.53
CA THR A 156 -1.03 -5.59 10.52
C THR A 156 -0.87 -4.80 9.22
N MET A 157 -0.57 -3.51 9.36
CA MET A 157 -0.29 -2.59 8.25
C MET A 157 1.07 -1.95 8.50
N LYS A 158 2.08 -2.39 7.74
CA LYS A 158 3.48 -1.99 7.89
C LYS A 158 4.05 -1.67 6.51
N LEU A 159 4.10 -0.40 6.16
CA LEU A 159 4.59 0.07 4.87
C LEU A 159 5.82 0.95 5.07
N ALA A 160 6.95 0.50 4.52
CA ALA A 160 8.12 1.34 4.29
C ALA A 160 8.00 2.04 2.94
N SER A 161 8.39 3.31 2.89
CA SER A 161 8.53 4.07 1.65
C SER A 161 9.58 3.48 0.72
N LEU A 162 9.44 3.72 -0.58
CA LEU A 162 10.42 3.33 -1.59
C LEU A 162 11.84 3.76 -1.20
N ASP A 163 12.72 2.77 -1.15
CA ASP A 163 14.14 2.93 -0.87
C ASP A 163 14.94 2.15 -1.91
N VAL A 164 15.56 2.88 -2.84
CA VAL A 164 16.25 2.32 -4.00
C VAL A 164 17.67 2.85 -4.10
N ALA A 165 18.52 2.10 -4.78
CA ALA A 165 19.92 2.47 -4.92
C ALA A 165 20.08 3.85 -5.61
N PRO A 166 21.17 4.58 -5.33
CA PRO A 166 21.47 5.87 -5.95
C PRO A 166 21.41 5.93 -7.49
N THR A 167 21.65 4.79 -8.14
CA THR A 167 21.69 4.62 -9.60
C THR A 167 20.38 4.14 -10.21
N ASP A 168 19.37 3.86 -9.38
CA ASP A 168 18.08 3.37 -9.83
C ASP A 168 17.28 4.49 -10.53
N PRO A 169 16.68 4.25 -11.71
CA PRO A 169 15.86 5.25 -12.40
C PRO A 169 14.66 5.73 -11.58
N ASP A 170 14.13 4.90 -10.68
CA ASP A 170 12.98 5.22 -9.82
C ASP A 170 13.37 6.01 -8.57
N ARG A 171 14.66 6.34 -8.40
CA ARG A 171 15.15 7.17 -7.28
C ARG A 171 14.47 8.53 -7.17
N ILE A 172 13.92 9.05 -8.26
CA ILE A 172 13.13 10.29 -8.22
C ILE A 172 11.88 10.19 -7.32
N TYR A 173 11.44 8.97 -7.00
CA TYR A 173 10.34 8.66 -6.10
C TYR A 173 10.79 8.22 -4.69
N GLN A 174 12.09 8.36 -4.37
CA GLN A 174 12.65 7.99 -3.07
C GLN A 174 11.83 8.59 -1.91
N ASN A 175 11.65 7.81 -0.85
CA ASN A 175 10.87 8.15 0.35
C ASN A 175 9.36 8.35 0.10
N MET A 176 8.83 8.04 -1.09
CA MET A 176 7.39 8.00 -1.32
C MET A 176 6.81 6.62 -1.02
N VAL A 177 5.67 6.60 -0.34
CA VAL A 177 4.88 5.37 -0.12
C VAL A 177 3.59 5.38 -0.94
N PHE A 178 2.98 6.56 -1.12
CA PHE A 178 1.80 6.74 -1.95
C PHE A 178 1.99 7.91 -2.91
N PHE A 179 1.77 7.64 -4.20
CA PHE A 179 1.65 8.65 -5.24
C PHE A 179 0.33 8.40 -6.00
N GLN A 180 -0.63 9.30 -5.83
CA GLN A 180 -1.83 9.31 -6.66
C GLN A 180 -1.66 10.13 -7.94
N ASP A 181 -2.03 9.51 -9.08
CA ASP A 181 -2.12 10.16 -10.38
C ASP A 181 -2.90 11.48 -10.26
N ARG A 182 -2.32 12.53 -10.84
CA ARG A 182 -2.85 13.89 -10.69
C ARG A 182 -4.26 14.04 -11.28
N THR A 183 -4.68 13.14 -12.16
CA THR A 183 -6.03 13.19 -12.74
C THR A 183 -7.11 12.60 -11.83
N LEU A 184 -6.73 11.98 -10.71
CA LEU A 184 -7.65 11.35 -9.78
C LEU A 184 -8.00 12.27 -8.61
N THR A 185 -9.29 12.28 -8.25
CA THR A 185 -9.85 13.01 -7.11
C THR A 185 -10.26 12.09 -5.95
N THR A 186 -10.03 10.78 -6.08
CA THR A 186 -10.36 9.78 -5.06
C THR A 186 -9.53 9.99 -3.80
N SER A 187 -10.04 9.54 -2.66
CA SER A 187 -9.38 9.71 -1.37
C SER A 187 -8.41 8.58 -1.04
N ILE A 188 -7.41 8.89 -0.22
CA ILE A 188 -6.65 7.92 0.56
C ILE A 188 -7.18 7.95 1.99
N THR A 189 -7.61 6.81 2.51
CA THR A 189 -8.13 6.66 3.87
C THR A 189 -7.25 5.68 4.63
N LEU A 190 -6.62 6.15 5.70
CA LEU A 190 -5.79 5.35 6.60
C LEU A 190 -6.50 5.23 7.95
N ASN A 191 -7.01 4.05 8.27
CA ASN A 191 -7.68 3.79 9.53
C ASN A 191 -6.74 2.99 10.45
N GLY A 192 -6.12 3.67 11.41
CA GLY A 192 -5.43 3.02 12.51
C GLY A 192 -6.44 2.42 13.48
N SER A 193 -6.47 1.09 13.59
CA SER A 193 -7.18 0.40 14.68
C SER A 193 -6.26 0.22 15.90
N SER A 194 -6.66 -0.55 16.92
CA SER A 194 -5.80 -0.89 18.07
C SER A 194 -4.52 -1.66 17.69
N SER A 195 -4.36 -2.03 16.42
CA SER A 195 -3.12 -2.52 15.83
C SER A 195 -2.17 -1.40 15.39
N THR A 196 -0.86 -1.59 15.53
CA THR A 196 0.15 -0.61 15.10
C THR A 196 0.16 -0.48 13.57
N THR A 197 -0.42 0.59 13.04
CA THR A 197 -0.44 0.92 11.61
C THR A 197 0.71 1.86 11.27
N VAL A 198 1.76 1.37 10.64
CA VAL A 198 2.94 2.19 10.28
C VAL A 198 2.94 2.39 8.76
N VAL A 199 2.91 3.65 8.33
CA VAL A 199 2.95 4.05 6.92
C VAL A 199 4.04 5.10 6.75
N GLU A 200 5.29 4.66 6.77
CA GLU A 200 6.42 5.57 6.71
C GLU A 200 6.66 6.04 5.28
N GLY A 201 6.84 7.36 5.11
CA GLY A 201 7.05 7.99 3.82
C GLY A 201 6.15 9.17 3.51
N ILE A 202 6.32 9.64 2.27
CA ILE A 202 5.57 10.72 1.65
C ILE A 202 4.29 10.17 1.01
N ILE A 203 3.19 10.85 1.29
CA ILE A 203 1.87 10.64 0.70
C ILE A 203 1.55 11.83 -0.20
N TYR A 204 1.48 11.62 -1.51
CA TYR A 204 1.19 12.66 -2.50
C TYR A 204 -0.13 12.40 -3.22
N VAL A 205 -1.15 13.21 -2.91
CA VAL A 205 -2.55 13.09 -3.37
C VAL A 205 -3.09 14.46 -3.80
N PRO A 206 -2.51 15.08 -4.84
CA PRO A 206 -2.63 16.52 -5.07
C PRO A 206 -4.05 17.03 -5.32
N ASN A 207 -4.93 16.18 -5.87
CA ASN A 207 -6.33 16.54 -6.18
C ASN A 207 -7.35 15.73 -5.37
N GLY A 208 -6.90 14.90 -4.43
CA GLY A 208 -7.75 14.09 -3.57
C GLY A 208 -7.63 14.50 -2.10
N GLN A 209 -8.40 13.79 -1.27
CA GLN A 209 -8.38 13.94 0.17
C GLN A 209 -7.54 12.85 0.81
N VAL A 210 -6.77 13.19 1.83
CA VAL A 210 -6.18 12.20 2.76
C VAL A 210 -6.99 12.24 4.06
N LYS A 211 -7.59 11.10 4.41
CA LYS A 211 -8.33 10.89 5.65
C LYS A 211 -7.53 10.01 6.58
N LEU A 212 -7.23 10.49 7.77
CA LEU A 212 -6.57 9.72 8.81
C LEU A 212 -7.57 9.48 9.94
N ASN A 213 -7.98 8.23 10.13
CA ASN A 213 -8.83 7.85 11.24
C ASN A 213 -8.08 6.99 12.24
N GLY A 214 -8.26 7.25 13.54
CA GLY A 214 -7.53 6.54 14.60
C GLY A 214 -8.44 6.08 15.73
N ASN A 215 -8.27 4.83 16.16
CA ASN A 215 -8.85 4.29 17.39
C ASN A 215 -7.81 3.39 18.08
N GLY A 216 -6.98 3.98 18.94
CA GLY A 216 -5.94 3.31 19.74
C GLY A 216 -4.63 3.01 19.02
N GLY A 217 -4.50 3.32 17.72
CA GLY A 217 -3.30 3.07 16.92
C GLY A 217 -2.30 4.22 16.90
N THR A 218 -1.04 3.91 16.55
CA THR A 218 -0.04 4.92 16.16
C THR A 218 0.08 4.91 14.65
N LEU A 219 -0.13 6.06 14.01
CA LEU A 219 0.19 6.28 12.60
C LEU A 219 1.45 7.13 12.52
N ILE A 220 2.47 6.61 11.85
CA ILE A 220 3.72 7.33 11.55
C ILE A 220 3.68 7.66 10.07
N VAL A 221 3.83 8.93 9.72
CA VAL A 221 3.95 9.44 8.33
C VAL A 221 5.03 10.52 8.29
N ASP A 222 5.73 10.68 7.17
CA ASP A 222 6.76 11.72 7.05
C ASP A 222 6.18 13.04 6.55
N GLN A 223 5.43 12.97 5.44
CA GLN A 223 4.83 14.13 4.81
C GLN A 223 3.54 13.76 4.10
N VAL A 224 2.53 14.63 4.21
CA VAL A 224 1.28 14.52 3.44
C VAL A 224 1.10 15.77 2.59
N ILE A 225 0.91 15.57 1.29
CA ILE A 225 0.60 16.63 0.32
C ILE A 225 -0.70 16.25 -0.37
N ALA A 226 -1.78 16.92 0.00
CA ALA A 226 -3.13 16.63 -0.50
C ALA A 226 -3.92 17.92 -0.79
N SER A 227 -5.02 17.81 -1.53
CA SER A 227 -5.97 18.92 -1.72
C SER A 227 -6.67 19.25 -0.41
N THR A 228 -7.10 18.21 0.30
CA THR A 228 -7.68 18.31 1.64
C THR A 228 -7.08 17.24 2.55
N PHE A 229 -6.98 17.57 3.82
CA PHE A 229 -6.47 16.67 4.85
C PHE A 229 -7.44 16.69 6.02
N ASP A 230 -7.92 15.50 6.40
CA ASP A 230 -8.94 15.33 7.43
C ASP A 230 -8.44 14.30 8.44
N ILE A 231 -8.43 14.69 9.72
CA ILE A 231 -8.06 13.83 10.84
C ILE A 231 -9.28 13.67 11.71
N ASN A 232 -9.73 12.43 11.86
CA ASN A 232 -10.87 12.11 12.73
C ASN A 232 -10.59 10.84 13.54
N GLY A 233 -10.31 10.97 14.83
CA GLY A 233 -9.95 9.83 15.67
C GLY A 233 -10.49 9.93 17.09
N ASN A 234 -10.77 8.78 17.70
CA ASN A 234 -11.13 8.65 19.10
C ASN A 234 -10.01 7.91 19.83
N GLY A 235 -9.01 8.66 20.30
CA GLY A 235 -7.77 8.12 20.87
C GLY A 235 -6.86 7.52 19.80
N GLY A 236 -5.62 7.97 19.73
CA GLY A 236 -4.64 7.56 18.73
C GLY A 236 -3.52 8.59 18.66
N THR A 237 -2.35 8.19 18.19
CA THR A 237 -1.21 9.10 18.02
C THR A 237 -0.87 9.24 16.55
N ILE A 238 -0.85 10.46 16.04
CA ILE A 238 -0.24 10.78 14.75
C ILE A 238 1.16 11.28 15.03
N LYS A 239 2.17 10.55 14.57
CA LYS A 239 3.56 10.97 14.61
C LYS A 239 3.96 11.43 13.21
N VAL A 240 4.17 12.74 13.09
CA VAL A 240 4.88 13.30 11.92
C VAL A 240 6.36 13.31 12.29
N LEU A 241 7.07 12.26 11.89
CA LEU A 241 8.50 12.13 12.20
C LEU A 241 9.32 12.66 11.03
N ARG A 242 10.48 13.27 11.33
CA ARG A 242 11.48 13.53 10.30
C ARG A 242 12.20 12.22 9.98
N GLY A 243 11.75 11.52 8.94
CA GLY A 243 12.61 10.59 8.21
C GLY A 243 13.83 11.35 7.65
N THR A 244 14.98 10.69 7.53
CA THR A 244 16.20 11.29 6.99
C THR A 244 15.95 11.87 5.59
N GLY A 245 16.29 13.15 5.37
CA GLY A 245 16.33 13.75 4.02
C GLY A 245 15.15 14.65 3.63
N VAL A 246 14.25 15.03 4.54
CA VAL A 246 13.18 16.01 4.24
C VAL A 246 13.16 17.13 5.27
N ASP A 247 13.34 18.38 4.82
CA ASP A 247 13.01 19.59 5.60
C ASP A 247 11.48 19.76 5.62
N ALA A 248 10.80 18.89 6.39
CA ALA A 248 9.36 19.00 6.58
C ALA A 248 9.07 20.21 7.49
N VAL A 249 8.53 21.28 6.91
CA VAL A 249 7.89 22.37 7.64
C VAL A 249 6.40 22.02 7.75
N ILE A 250 5.88 21.94 8.97
CA ILE A 250 4.44 21.92 9.19
C ILE A 250 3.95 23.35 8.93
N VAL A 251 3.40 23.61 7.74
CA VAL A 251 3.03 24.97 7.31
C VAL A 251 1.65 25.38 7.82
N ALA A 252 0.79 24.44 8.21
CA ALA A 252 -0.46 24.74 8.89
C ALA A 252 -0.98 23.52 9.67
N ALA A 253 -1.31 23.73 10.95
CA ALA A 253 -2.25 22.92 11.69
C ALA A 253 -3.32 23.90 12.20
N GLY A 254 -4.54 23.80 11.67
CA GLY A 254 -5.68 24.58 12.13
C GLY A 254 -6.60 23.67 12.93
N LEU A 255 -6.84 24.00 14.21
CA LEU A 255 -8.03 23.51 14.89
C LEU A 255 -9.23 24.21 14.25
N VAL A 256 -10.24 23.43 13.85
CA VAL A 256 -11.55 23.98 13.53
C VAL A 256 -12.42 23.66 14.73
N ASP A 257 -12.85 24.69 15.45
CA ASP A 257 -13.81 24.57 16.56
C ASP A 257 -15.21 24.18 16.04
#